data_AF-A0A5N8XKK1-F1
#
_entry.id   AF-A0A5N8XKK1-F1
#
_cell.length_a   1.000
_cell.length_b   1.000
_cell.length_c   1.000
_cell.angle_alpha   90.00
_cell.angle_beta   90.00
_cell.angle_gamma   90.00
#
_symmetry.space_group_name_H-M   'P 1'
#
loop_
_entity.id
_entity.type
_entity.pdbx_description
1 polymer ?
#
loop_
_entity_poly.entity_id
_entity_poly.type
_entity_poly.pdbx_seq_one_letter_code
_entity_poly.pdbx_strand_id
1 'polypeptide(L)'
;MAQYGDVERFASWLRMLRERAGHSYETLAQKTGISRSSLHRYCVGTSVPPDYGVAHRIATVCGATPAELRELHRLWALADAERGPRASPEEGQELAAGAPEAPVSAARHPESPESPESPESPESPESPGTAETPETAEAPRELAPQPPSEHQTPGERRRFVGGRRLTVVTAVAAVLVLAVVTWRASLGSSPAGSAEAVDRRLLFSAGCRPVVSMGQHDECVREAQLLLRRRGATIGVDGSFGPETLRRVTAFQVLAGISPNGVVADPTKKALYESKVRLDTWSPEKVRERIREVFTEAPDDAVAIADCQSFLDPLHILPNTNGSRNWGLFQISDTRLRELKGTPLKALDPEWNIQAAKRLWNRERDFHDWPHCSRALKSAAPTAAASSTPR
;
A
#
# COMPACT_ATOMS: atom_id res chain seq x y z
N MET A 1 26.06 18.19 -15.08
CA MET A 1 26.11 16.72 -15.09
C MET A 1 24.68 16.23 -14.96
N ALA A 2 24.14 15.53 -15.96
CA ALA A 2 22.78 15.00 -15.89
C ALA A 2 22.67 14.11 -14.64
N GLN A 3 21.73 14.42 -13.75
CA GLN A 3 21.43 13.52 -12.64
C GLN A 3 20.91 12.23 -13.28
N TYR A 4 21.71 11.16 -13.22
CA TYR A 4 21.25 9.82 -13.58
C TYR A 4 19.96 9.52 -12.80
N GLY A 5 18.94 8.98 -13.49
CA GLY A 5 17.68 8.56 -12.89
C GLY A 5 17.88 7.50 -11.81
N ASP A 6 16.93 7.35 -10.89
CA ASP A 6 17.14 6.53 -9.68
C ASP A 6 17.36 5.05 -10.01
N VAL A 7 16.71 4.55 -11.08
CA VAL A 7 16.96 3.20 -11.63
C VAL A 7 18.43 2.99 -12.01
N GLU A 8 19.07 3.96 -12.66
CA GLU A 8 20.46 3.84 -13.11
C GLU A 8 21.45 3.95 -11.95
N ARG A 9 21.14 4.76 -10.94
CA ARG A 9 21.92 4.81 -9.69
C ARG A 9 21.88 3.47 -8.94
N PHE A 10 20.69 2.87 -8.86
CA PHE A 10 20.54 1.53 -8.28
C PHE A 10 21.32 0.48 -9.08
N ALA A 11 21.18 0.48 -10.41
CA ALA A 11 21.83 -0.48 -11.29
C ALA A 11 23.37 -0.38 -11.24
N SER A 12 23.90 0.85 -11.29
CA SER A 12 25.34 1.11 -11.17
C SER A 12 25.91 0.66 -9.82
N TRP A 13 25.17 0.82 -8.73
CA TRP A 13 25.58 0.31 -7.42
C TRP A 13 25.67 -1.22 -7.39
N LEU A 14 24.68 -1.93 -7.95
CA LEU A 14 24.73 -3.39 -8.08
C LEU A 14 25.91 -3.85 -8.95
N ARG A 15 26.19 -3.16 -10.06
CA ARG A 15 27.35 -3.44 -10.92
C ARG A 15 28.65 -3.27 -10.15
N MET A 16 28.81 -2.17 -9.43
CA MET A 16 30.00 -1.90 -8.61
C MET A 16 30.24 -3.00 -7.57
N LEU A 17 29.20 -3.42 -6.83
CA LEU A 17 29.32 -4.52 -5.85
C LEU A 17 29.72 -5.83 -6.52
N ARG A 18 29.10 -6.15 -7.66
CA ARG A 18 29.40 -7.37 -8.44
C ARG A 18 30.84 -7.38 -8.95
N GLU A 19 31.29 -6.28 -9.54
CA GLU A 19 32.62 -6.15 -10.13
C GLU A 19 33.71 -6.26 -9.06
N ARG A 20 33.52 -5.60 -7.92
CA ARG A 20 34.43 -5.71 -6.78
C ARG A 20 34.56 -7.14 -6.26
N ALA A 21 33.48 -7.91 -6.29
CA ALA A 21 33.47 -9.31 -5.89
C ALA A 21 33.99 -10.27 -6.98
N GLY A 22 34.24 -9.79 -8.19
CA GLY A 22 34.71 -10.61 -9.32
C GLY A 22 33.69 -11.63 -9.84
N HIS A 23 32.40 -11.50 -9.52
CA HIS A 23 31.40 -12.51 -9.90
C HIS A 23 30.91 -12.33 -11.34
N SER A 24 30.88 -13.42 -12.10
CA SER A 24 30.13 -13.47 -13.36
C SER A 24 28.61 -13.52 -13.09
N TYR A 25 27.79 -13.15 -14.08
CA TYR A 25 26.34 -13.32 -13.96
C TYR A 25 25.93 -14.80 -13.79
N GLU A 26 26.71 -15.73 -14.33
CA GLU A 26 26.51 -17.17 -14.18
C GLU A 26 26.74 -17.60 -12.72
N THR A 27 27.84 -17.16 -12.14
CA THR A 27 28.18 -17.41 -10.73
C THR A 27 27.12 -16.83 -9.79
N LEU A 28 26.64 -15.61 -10.05
CA LEU A 28 25.57 -15.02 -9.26
C LEU A 28 24.26 -15.80 -9.39
N ALA A 29 23.92 -16.29 -10.58
CA ALA A 29 22.70 -17.06 -10.80
C ALA A 29 22.70 -18.33 -9.96
N GLN A 30 23.80 -19.08 -9.98
CA GLN A 30 23.98 -20.30 -9.19
C GLN A 30 23.91 -20.03 -7.68
N LYS A 31 24.51 -18.94 -7.20
CA LYS A 31 24.54 -18.62 -5.76
C LYS A 31 23.26 -18.01 -5.21
N THR A 32 22.48 -17.32 -6.04
CA THR A 32 21.28 -16.59 -5.59
C THR A 32 19.96 -17.25 -5.97
N GLY A 33 19.99 -18.21 -6.91
CA GLY A 33 18.80 -18.81 -7.51
C GLY A 33 18.04 -17.88 -8.47
N ILE A 34 18.61 -16.72 -8.84
CA ILE A 34 18.01 -15.76 -9.76
C ILE A 34 18.49 -16.05 -11.17
N SER A 35 17.63 -15.95 -12.19
CA SER A 35 18.04 -16.20 -13.58
C SER A 35 19.12 -15.22 -14.05
N ARG A 36 20.04 -15.70 -14.90
CA ARG A 36 21.10 -14.89 -15.52
C ARG A 36 20.52 -13.64 -16.23
N SER A 37 19.40 -13.81 -16.92
CA SER A 37 18.71 -12.72 -17.63
C SER A 37 18.16 -11.64 -16.68
N SER A 38 17.60 -12.03 -15.53
CA SER A 38 17.11 -11.08 -14.53
C SER A 38 18.26 -10.32 -13.88
N LEU A 39 19.33 -11.02 -13.51
CA LEU A 39 20.55 -10.40 -12.96
C LEU A 39 21.14 -9.37 -13.91
N HIS A 40 21.22 -9.72 -15.20
CA HIS A 40 21.69 -8.80 -16.24
C HIS A 40 20.79 -7.56 -16.34
N ARG A 41 19.47 -7.73 -16.40
CA ARG A 41 18.53 -6.61 -16.45
C ARG A 41 18.62 -5.69 -15.24
N TYR A 42 18.74 -6.25 -14.03
CA TYR A 42 18.89 -5.47 -12.79
C TYR A 42 20.20 -4.69 -12.76
N CYS A 43 21.30 -5.32 -13.19
CA CYS A 43 22.59 -4.67 -13.24
C CYS A 43 22.68 -3.65 -14.38
N VAL A 44 21.99 -3.83 -15.51
CA VAL A 44 21.98 -2.85 -16.61
C VAL A 44 21.00 -1.69 -16.34
N GLY A 45 20.00 -1.88 -15.49
CA GLY A 45 19.01 -0.84 -15.19
C GLY A 45 17.78 -0.87 -16.10
N THR A 46 17.56 -1.95 -16.85
CA THR A 46 16.34 -2.12 -17.66
C THR A 46 15.14 -2.60 -16.84
N SER A 47 15.36 -3.06 -15.60
CA SER A 47 14.30 -3.34 -14.64
C SER A 47 14.84 -3.26 -13.22
N VAL A 48 13.97 -3.00 -12.24
CA VAL A 48 14.31 -3.04 -10.81
C VAL A 48 13.73 -4.33 -10.21
N PRO A 49 14.38 -4.98 -9.22
CA PRO A 49 13.78 -6.11 -8.51
C PRO A 49 12.44 -5.74 -7.86
N PRO A 50 11.41 -6.61 -7.91
CA PRO A 50 10.09 -6.30 -7.35
C PRO A 50 10.10 -6.23 -5.81
N ASP A 51 11.04 -6.91 -5.18
CA ASP A 51 11.27 -6.88 -3.75
C ASP A 51 12.76 -6.58 -3.45
N TYR A 52 13.02 -5.95 -2.32
CA TYR A 52 14.39 -5.67 -1.88
C TYR A 52 15.15 -6.97 -1.54
N GLY A 53 14.48 -8.06 -1.18
CA GLY A 53 15.12 -9.32 -0.83
C GLY A 53 15.99 -9.87 -1.97
N VAL A 54 15.54 -9.73 -3.21
CA VAL A 54 16.32 -10.05 -4.42
C VAL A 54 17.60 -9.21 -4.49
N ALA A 55 17.52 -7.90 -4.31
CA ALA A 55 18.68 -7.00 -4.32
C ALA A 55 19.64 -7.29 -3.16
N HIS A 56 19.09 -7.54 -1.96
CA HIS A 56 19.85 -7.91 -0.77
C HIS A 56 20.65 -9.19 -1.00
N ARG A 57 20.03 -10.26 -1.52
CA ARG A 57 20.74 -11.53 -1.81
C ARG A 57 21.90 -11.34 -2.78
N ILE A 58 21.70 -10.58 -3.86
CA ILE A 58 22.77 -10.27 -4.82
C ILE A 58 23.93 -9.59 -4.09
N ALA A 59 23.65 -8.54 -3.33
CA ALA A 59 24.65 -7.76 -2.63
C ALA A 59 25.36 -8.56 -1.52
N THR A 60 24.64 -9.41 -0.78
CA THR A 60 25.24 -10.30 0.23
C THR A 60 26.22 -11.29 -0.39
N VAL A 61 25.86 -11.91 -1.53
CA VAL A 61 26.79 -12.81 -2.27
C VAL A 61 28.01 -12.05 -2.78
N CYS A 62 27.88 -10.76 -3.07
CA CYS A 62 28.98 -9.86 -3.41
C CYS A 62 29.76 -9.33 -2.20
N GLY A 63 29.45 -9.77 -0.98
CA GLY A 63 30.18 -9.35 0.23
C GLY A 63 29.89 -7.90 0.67
N ALA A 64 28.71 -7.36 0.35
CA ALA A 64 28.33 -6.01 0.77
C ALA A 64 28.28 -5.87 2.30
N THR A 65 28.83 -4.78 2.81
CA THR A 65 28.80 -4.42 4.24
C THR A 65 27.39 -3.97 4.67
N PRO A 66 27.07 -3.95 5.98
CA PRO A 66 25.79 -3.44 6.46
C PRO A 66 25.49 -2.00 6.02
N ALA A 67 26.52 -1.15 5.89
CA ALA A 67 26.36 0.22 5.41
C ALA A 67 25.98 0.26 3.92
N GLU A 68 26.62 -0.56 3.09
CA GLU A 68 26.32 -0.67 1.66
C GLU A 68 24.95 -1.28 1.39
N LEU A 69 24.51 -2.22 2.23
CA LEU A 69 23.16 -2.79 2.14
C LEU A 69 22.08 -1.73 2.44
N ARG A 70 22.31 -0.86 3.44
CA ARG A 70 21.41 0.27 3.73
C ARG A 70 21.34 1.25 2.56
N GLU A 71 22.48 1.58 1.96
CA GLU A 71 22.50 2.48 0.80
C GLU A 71 21.83 1.84 -0.42
N LEU A 72 22.08 0.54 -0.67
CA LEU A 72 21.39 -0.20 -1.72
C LEU A 72 19.87 -0.22 -1.50
N HIS A 73 19.41 -0.38 -0.26
CA HIS A 73 17.98 -0.33 0.06
C HIS A 73 17.40 1.04 -0.27
N ARG A 74 18.11 2.13 0.06
CA ARG A 74 17.71 3.49 -0.28
C ARG A 74 17.62 3.71 -1.78
N LEU A 75 18.60 3.25 -2.55
CA LEU A 75 18.61 3.37 -4.01
C LEU A 75 17.50 2.53 -4.65
N TRP A 76 17.29 1.31 -4.16
CA TRP A 76 16.20 0.45 -4.60
C TRP A 76 14.84 1.09 -4.35
N ALA A 77 14.66 1.66 -3.15
CA ALA A 77 13.43 2.32 -2.73
C ALA A 77 13.06 3.51 -3.63
N LEU A 78 14.05 4.30 -4.03
CA LEU A 78 13.87 5.40 -4.98
C LEU A 78 13.49 4.89 -6.36
N ALA A 79 14.26 3.93 -6.88
CA ALA A 79 14.01 3.32 -8.19
C ALA A 79 12.65 2.59 -8.25
N ASP A 80 12.20 2.00 -7.14
CA ASP A 80 10.90 1.35 -7.04
C ASP A 80 9.74 2.36 -7.04
N ALA A 81 9.93 3.52 -6.41
CA ALA A 81 8.92 4.59 -6.39
C ALA A 81 8.64 5.15 -7.79
N GLU A 82 9.62 5.18 -8.68
CA GLU A 82 9.46 5.58 -10.09
C GLU A 82 8.61 4.59 -10.90
N ARG A 83 8.45 3.34 -10.44
CA ARG A 83 7.80 2.25 -11.20
C ARG A 83 6.28 2.39 -11.30
N GLY A 84 5.66 3.29 -10.53
CA GLY A 84 4.21 3.47 -10.44
C GLY A 84 3.49 2.27 -9.78
N PRO A 85 2.19 2.40 -9.44
CA PRO A 85 1.41 1.28 -8.95
C PRO A 85 1.39 0.14 -9.98
N ARG A 86 1.74 -1.06 -9.54
CA ARG A 86 1.58 -2.25 -10.36
C ARG A 86 0.07 -2.43 -10.60
N ALA A 87 -0.37 -2.35 -11.86
CA ALA A 87 -1.67 -2.89 -12.20
C ALA A 87 -1.69 -4.34 -11.70
N SER A 88 -2.62 -4.66 -10.81
CA SER A 88 -2.94 -6.04 -10.47
C SER A 88 -3.07 -6.80 -11.79
N PRO A 89 -2.52 -8.02 -11.93
CA PRO A 89 -2.80 -8.81 -13.11
C PRO A 89 -4.31 -9.00 -13.19
N GLU A 90 -4.95 -8.28 -14.11
CA GLU A 90 -6.29 -8.61 -14.54
C GLU A 90 -6.24 -10.01 -15.14
N GLU A 91 -7.17 -10.84 -14.70
CA GLU A 91 -7.46 -12.13 -15.29
C GLU A 91 -7.76 -11.94 -16.78
N GLY A 92 -7.09 -12.72 -17.63
CA GLY A 92 -7.45 -12.86 -19.03
C GLY A 92 -6.34 -12.54 -20.03
N GLN A 93 -5.39 -13.47 -20.19
CA GLN A 93 -5.02 -13.84 -21.55
C GLN A 93 -4.55 -15.28 -21.65
N GLU A 94 -5.26 -15.98 -22.52
CA GLU A 94 -5.22 -17.41 -22.83
C GLU A 94 -3.85 -17.94 -23.20
N LEU A 95 -3.73 -19.25 -22.94
CA LEU A 95 -2.79 -20.15 -23.58
C LEU A 95 -2.71 -19.89 -25.09
N ALA A 96 -1.51 -19.61 -25.57
CA ALA A 96 -1.11 -19.93 -26.94
C ALA A 96 0.37 -20.35 -26.93
N ALA A 97 0.60 -21.61 -26.56
CA ALA A 97 1.83 -22.32 -26.86
C ALA A 97 1.54 -23.30 -27.99
N GLY A 98 2.18 -23.10 -29.14
CA GLY A 98 2.10 -24.04 -30.26
C GLY A 98 2.46 -23.41 -31.60
N ALA A 99 3.72 -22.97 -31.77
CA ALA A 99 4.33 -22.98 -33.09
C ALA A 99 4.79 -24.42 -33.40
N PRO A 100 4.84 -24.83 -34.68
CA PRO A 100 6.13 -24.70 -35.34
C PRO A 100 6.09 -24.25 -36.82
N GLU A 101 7.19 -23.59 -37.18
CA GLU A 101 7.92 -23.58 -38.46
C GLU A 101 7.27 -23.14 -39.78
N ALA A 102 7.91 -22.12 -40.36
CA ALA A 102 7.78 -21.67 -41.76
C ALA A 102 8.51 -22.66 -42.71
N PRO A 103 8.28 -22.64 -44.04
CA PRO A 103 8.80 -21.53 -44.86
C PRO A 103 7.91 -21.07 -46.04
N VAL A 104 8.28 -19.87 -46.49
CA VAL A 104 7.86 -19.12 -47.67
C VAL A 104 7.83 -19.99 -48.95
N SER A 105 6.81 -19.85 -49.81
CA SER A 105 6.97 -20.17 -51.23
C SER A 105 5.98 -19.42 -52.12
N ALA A 106 6.51 -18.71 -53.12
CA ALA A 106 5.81 -18.34 -54.33
C ALA A 106 6.79 -18.43 -55.51
N ALA A 107 6.71 -19.50 -56.31
CA ALA A 107 6.47 -19.46 -57.76
C ALA A 107 6.68 -20.83 -58.45
N ARG A 108 5.69 -21.16 -59.30
CA ARG A 108 5.61 -22.10 -60.45
C ARG A 108 5.09 -23.54 -60.25
N HIS A 109 3.90 -23.73 -60.82
CA HIS A 109 3.21 -24.94 -61.37
C HIS A 109 4.09 -25.76 -62.35
N PRO A 110 3.72 -26.99 -62.82
CA PRO A 110 2.35 -27.56 -62.99
C PRO A 110 2.17 -29.10 -62.70
N GLU A 111 0.98 -29.60 -63.06
CA GLU A 111 0.54 -30.99 -63.36
C GLU A 111 -0.15 -31.85 -62.27
N SER A 112 -1.45 -32.13 -62.51
CA SER A 112 -2.30 -33.18 -61.95
C SER A 112 -2.05 -34.55 -62.64
N PRO A 113 -2.58 -35.71 -62.18
CA PRO A 113 -4.02 -36.05 -62.35
C PRO A 113 -4.69 -36.91 -61.23
N GLU A 114 -6.04 -36.84 -61.23
CA GLU A 114 -7.08 -37.89 -60.97
C GLU A 114 -7.08 -38.69 -59.63
N SER A 115 -8.16 -39.01 -58.93
CA SER A 115 -9.65 -39.02 -59.09
C SER A 115 -10.25 -39.67 -57.78
N PRO A 116 -11.56 -39.88 -57.55
CA PRO A 116 -12.79 -39.23 -58.05
C PRO A 116 -13.88 -38.91 -56.96
N GLU A 117 -14.88 -38.15 -57.42
CA GLU A 117 -16.36 -38.21 -57.19
C GLU A 117 -17.07 -37.83 -55.86
N SER A 118 -17.86 -36.75 -56.01
CA SER A 118 -19.04 -36.17 -55.32
C SER A 118 -20.26 -37.13 -55.19
N PRO A 119 -21.50 -36.74 -54.76
CA PRO A 119 -22.11 -35.43 -54.45
C PRO A 119 -22.88 -35.40 -53.08
N GLU A 120 -23.61 -34.39 -52.59
CA GLU A 120 -24.65 -33.53 -53.18
C GLU A 120 -25.08 -32.46 -52.13
N SER A 121 -25.48 -31.25 -52.57
CA SER A 121 -26.23 -30.21 -51.83
C SER A 121 -27.69 -30.20 -52.37
N PRO A 122 -28.74 -29.64 -51.74
CA PRO A 122 -28.92 -28.20 -51.40
C PRO A 122 -29.68 -28.00 -50.04
N GLU A 123 -30.09 -26.85 -49.51
CA GLU A 123 -30.73 -25.65 -50.08
C GLU A 123 -30.88 -24.55 -48.97
N SER A 124 -30.69 -23.28 -49.35
CA SER A 124 -31.03 -22.01 -48.63
C SER A 124 -32.55 -21.68 -48.85
N PRO A 125 -33.22 -20.56 -48.42
CA PRO A 125 -32.70 -19.20 -48.14
C PRO A 125 -33.45 -18.24 -47.14
N GLU A 126 -32.77 -17.09 -46.90
CA GLU A 126 -33.19 -15.66 -46.80
C GLU A 126 -34.45 -15.14 -46.03
N SER A 127 -34.19 -14.21 -45.06
CA SER A 127 -34.55 -12.75 -44.95
C SER A 127 -35.85 -12.15 -45.56
N PRO A 128 -36.28 -10.87 -45.37
CA PRO A 128 -35.77 -9.71 -44.56
C PRO A 128 -36.89 -8.83 -43.89
N GLY A 129 -36.55 -7.65 -43.34
CA GLY A 129 -37.53 -6.56 -43.11
C GLY A 129 -36.99 -5.31 -42.41
N THR A 130 -36.98 -4.18 -43.12
CA THR A 130 -36.26 -2.92 -42.86
C THR A 130 -37.14 -1.79 -42.31
N ALA A 131 -36.54 -0.93 -41.48
CA ALA A 131 -36.73 0.51 -41.18
C ALA A 131 -38.11 1.22 -41.20
N GLU A 132 -38.30 2.15 -40.25
CA GLU A 132 -38.64 3.56 -40.55
C GLU A 132 -38.44 4.50 -39.33
N THR A 133 -38.03 5.74 -39.61
CA THR A 133 -37.96 6.93 -38.72
C THR A 133 -38.69 8.06 -39.48
N PRO A 134 -39.37 9.03 -38.83
CA PRO A 134 -38.79 10.38 -38.59
C PRO A 134 -39.24 11.03 -37.25
N GLU A 135 -38.41 11.85 -36.57
CA GLU A 135 -38.41 13.34 -36.50
C GLU A 135 -39.76 13.95 -36.02
N THR A 136 -39.91 14.78 -34.96
CA THR A 136 -39.30 16.11 -34.67
C THR A 136 -39.86 16.68 -33.34
N ALA A 137 -39.13 17.63 -32.72
CA ALA A 137 -39.56 18.73 -31.80
C ALA A 137 -40.05 18.35 -30.38
N GLU A 138 -39.85 19.10 -29.29
CA GLU A 138 -39.28 20.42 -28.97
C GLU A 138 -39.08 20.46 -27.43
N ALA A 139 -38.09 21.21 -26.93
CA ALA A 139 -38.01 21.62 -25.51
C ALA A 139 -38.88 22.89 -25.29
N PRO A 140 -39.31 23.23 -24.05
CA PRO A 140 -38.45 24.03 -23.16
C PRO A 140 -38.64 23.84 -21.63
N ARG A 141 -37.69 24.40 -20.88
CA ARG A 141 -37.68 24.59 -19.41
C ARG A 141 -38.38 25.91 -19.03
N GLU A 142 -39.11 25.94 -17.89
CA GLU A 142 -39.18 27.03 -16.86
C GLU A 142 -40.21 26.60 -15.79
N LEU A 143 -39.88 26.49 -14.48
CA LEU A 143 -39.69 27.49 -13.41
C LEU A 143 -41.00 28.05 -12.77
N ALA A 144 -41.25 27.62 -11.52
CA ALA A 144 -42.06 28.23 -10.44
C ALA A 144 -43.58 28.40 -10.69
N PRO A 145 -44.45 28.82 -9.73
CA PRO A 145 -44.26 29.20 -8.31
C PRO A 145 -45.29 28.61 -7.30
N GLN A 146 -45.10 28.85 -6.00
CA GLN A 146 -46.18 28.78 -4.99
C GLN A 146 -46.49 30.18 -4.42
N PRO A 147 -47.79 30.54 -4.22
CA PRO A 147 -48.23 31.79 -3.60
C PRO A 147 -48.90 31.54 -2.22
N PRO A 148 -49.57 32.52 -1.56
CA PRO A 148 -48.92 33.66 -0.89
C PRO A 148 -49.51 34.01 0.51
N SER A 149 -48.76 34.87 1.22
CA SER A 149 -49.12 36.06 2.03
C SER A 149 -50.22 36.06 3.09
N GLU A 150 -49.93 36.71 4.23
CA GLU A 150 -50.65 37.93 4.68
C GLU A 150 -49.93 38.68 5.84
N HIS A 151 -50.47 39.85 6.19
CA HIS A 151 -49.80 41.13 6.45
C HIS A 151 -49.47 41.51 7.91
N GLN A 152 -48.36 42.25 8.03
CA GLN A 152 -48.02 43.44 8.83
C GLN A 152 -48.95 44.09 9.92
N THR A 153 -48.26 44.55 11.00
CA THR A 153 -48.42 45.78 11.86
C THR A 153 -49.10 45.64 13.27
N PRO A 154 -49.08 46.67 14.18
CA PRO A 154 -48.03 46.89 15.20
C PRO A 154 -48.55 47.22 16.63
N GLY A 155 -47.64 47.41 17.61
CA GLY A 155 -47.93 47.90 18.99
C GLY A 155 -47.80 46.80 20.06
N GLU A 156 -47.35 46.96 21.30
CA GLU A 156 -47.12 48.09 22.19
C GLU A 156 -46.17 47.67 23.34
N ARG A 157 -45.42 48.64 23.88
CA ARG A 157 -44.99 48.81 25.28
C ARG A 157 -44.43 47.62 26.09
N ARG A 158 -43.16 47.75 26.52
CA ARG A 158 -42.86 47.78 27.97
C ARG A 158 -41.60 48.56 28.32
N ARG A 159 -41.73 49.29 29.42
CA ARG A 159 -40.81 50.24 30.04
C ARG A 159 -39.61 49.55 30.69
N PHE A 160 -38.44 50.18 30.63
CA PHE A 160 -37.61 50.34 31.83
C PHE A 160 -36.83 51.65 31.80
N VAL A 161 -36.72 52.24 32.98
CA VAL A 161 -36.41 53.64 33.27
C VAL A 161 -34.96 53.79 33.72
N GLY A 162 -34.30 54.82 33.18
CA GLY A 162 -33.40 55.75 33.88
C GLY A 162 -31.95 55.30 34.13
N GLY A 163 -30.94 56.15 34.08
CA GLY A 163 -30.82 57.58 33.74
C GLY A 163 -29.32 57.87 33.56
N ARG A 164 -28.89 58.82 32.73
CA ARG A 164 -28.59 60.20 33.15
C ARG A 164 -28.25 61.05 31.91
N ARG A 165 -29.02 62.14 31.77
CA ARG A 165 -28.70 63.53 31.36
C ARG A 165 -27.42 63.73 30.50
N LEU A 166 -27.51 64.03 29.20
CA LEU A 166 -27.88 65.29 28.49
C LEU A 166 -26.72 66.32 28.38
N THR A 167 -26.19 66.42 27.14
CA THR A 167 -25.70 67.59 26.36
C THR A 167 -24.69 68.58 26.95
N VAL A 168 -23.65 68.93 26.16
CA VAL A 168 -23.50 70.25 25.49
C VAL A 168 -22.64 70.07 24.21
N VAL A 169 -23.02 70.86 23.20
CA VAL A 169 -22.58 70.94 21.81
C VAL A 169 -21.29 71.77 21.63
N THR A 170 -20.68 71.64 20.44
CA THR A 170 -19.70 72.53 19.75
C THR A 170 -18.22 72.53 20.14
N ALA A 171 -17.45 71.80 19.33
CA ALA A 171 -16.37 72.30 18.48
C ALA A 171 -15.52 73.48 19.00
N VAL A 172 -14.37 73.15 19.60
CA VAL A 172 -13.12 73.90 19.51
C VAL A 172 -12.04 72.85 19.23
N ALA A 173 -11.79 72.58 17.95
CA ALA A 173 -10.68 73.17 17.19
C ALA A 173 -9.44 72.25 17.17
N ALA A 174 -9.48 71.27 16.26
CA ALA A 174 -8.59 71.25 15.09
C ALA A 174 -7.07 71.44 15.27
N VAL A 175 -6.48 71.10 16.43
CA VAL A 175 -5.01 71.05 16.57
C VAL A 175 -4.48 69.72 17.12
N LEU A 176 -5.31 68.85 17.70
CA LEU A 176 -4.88 67.55 18.24
C LEU A 176 -5.12 66.34 17.32
N VAL A 177 -5.63 66.54 16.10
CA VAL A 177 -5.83 65.45 15.12
C VAL A 177 -4.61 65.24 14.22
N LEU A 178 -3.71 66.22 14.06
CA LEU A 178 -2.49 66.04 13.26
C LEU A 178 -1.29 65.43 14.01
N ALA A 179 -1.32 65.35 15.35
CA ALA A 179 -0.28 64.69 16.13
C ALA A 179 -0.59 63.22 16.47
N VAL A 180 -1.83 62.75 16.28
CA VAL A 180 -2.20 61.33 16.44
C VAL A 180 -2.17 60.58 15.10
N VAL A 181 -2.22 61.29 13.96
CA VAL A 181 -2.08 60.67 12.63
C VAL A 181 -0.62 60.37 12.27
N THR A 182 0.36 61.10 12.82
CA THR A 182 1.78 60.81 12.60
C THR A 182 2.37 59.75 13.54
N TRP A 183 1.69 59.42 14.65
CA TRP A 183 2.06 58.28 15.51
C TRP A 183 1.23 57.01 15.26
N ARG A 184 0.33 57.01 14.28
CA ARG A 184 -0.33 55.78 13.77
C ARG A 184 0.23 55.27 12.43
N ALA A 185 1.27 55.92 11.90
CA ALA A 185 1.99 55.46 10.71
C ALA A 185 3.31 54.71 11.03
N SER A 186 3.69 54.55 12.31
CA SER A 186 4.93 53.86 12.72
C SER A 186 4.73 52.68 13.68
N LEU A 187 3.50 52.18 13.81
CA LEU A 187 3.17 50.93 14.52
C LEU A 187 2.47 49.90 13.62
N GLY A 188 2.60 50.06 12.30
CA GLY A 188 1.94 49.22 11.30
C GLY A 188 2.86 48.87 10.15
N SER A 189 4.03 48.29 10.45
CA SER A 189 4.86 47.60 9.45
C SER A 189 5.72 46.55 10.15
N SER A 190 5.06 45.65 10.88
CA SER A 190 5.56 44.26 10.82
C SER A 190 5.41 43.87 9.36
N PRO A 191 6.45 43.36 8.68
CA PRO A 191 6.17 42.63 7.46
C PRO A 191 5.20 41.55 7.92
N ALA A 192 3.96 41.62 7.45
CA ALA A 192 3.23 40.41 7.21
C ALA A 192 4.09 39.69 6.17
N GLY A 193 5.14 39.02 6.66
CA GLY A 193 5.58 37.78 6.07
C GLY A 193 4.27 37.04 5.99
N SER A 194 3.76 36.96 4.77
CA SER A 194 2.85 35.92 4.38
C SER A 194 3.33 34.71 5.15
N ALA A 195 2.57 34.33 6.17
CA ALA A 195 2.52 32.95 6.54
C ALA A 195 1.97 32.29 5.28
N GLU A 196 2.85 32.08 4.29
CA GLU A 196 2.81 30.90 3.47
C GLU A 196 2.37 29.84 4.45
N ALA A 197 1.18 29.28 4.21
CA ALA A 197 0.76 28.13 4.96
C ALA A 197 1.92 27.15 4.83
N VAL A 198 2.80 27.11 5.84
CA VAL A 198 3.97 26.25 5.84
C VAL A 198 3.35 24.92 5.54
N ASP A 199 3.68 24.35 4.39
CA ASP A 199 3.09 23.09 3.98
C ASP A 199 3.35 22.15 5.16
N ARG A 200 2.29 21.90 5.95
CA ARG A 200 2.41 21.19 7.24
C ARG A 200 2.80 19.74 7.00
N ARG A 201 2.93 19.34 5.74
CA ARG A 201 3.41 18.04 5.32
C ARG A 201 4.93 17.97 5.43
N LEU A 202 5.42 17.84 6.67
CA LEU A 202 6.85 17.75 6.99
C LEU A 202 7.62 16.75 6.11
N LEU A 203 7.01 15.62 5.72
CA LEU A 203 7.67 14.61 4.88
C LEU A 203 8.03 15.10 3.45
N PHE A 204 7.42 16.20 2.99
CA PHE A 204 7.73 16.86 1.72
C PHE A 204 8.63 18.09 1.90
N SER A 205 9.00 18.43 3.13
CA SER A 205 9.94 19.53 3.39
C SER A 205 11.35 19.19 2.90
N ALA A 206 12.14 20.21 2.57
CA ALA A 206 13.53 20.05 2.16
C ALA A 206 14.43 19.40 3.24
N GLY A 207 13.99 19.40 4.51
CA GLY A 207 14.69 18.72 5.61
C GLY A 207 14.50 17.20 5.61
N CYS A 208 13.51 16.68 4.89
CA CYS A 208 13.28 15.24 4.76
C CYS A 208 13.89 14.67 3.49
N ARG A 209 14.53 13.50 3.63
CA ARG A 209 15.01 12.74 2.49
C ARG A 209 13.83 12.38 1.57
N PRO A 210 14.08 12.19 0.25
CA PRO A 210 13.02 11.78 -0.68
C PRO A 210 12.35 10.46 -0.26
N VAL A 211 13.11 9.58 0.39
CA VAL A 211 12.65 8.33 0.99
C VAL A 211 12.88 8.33 2.49
N VAL A 212 11.86 7.89 3.24
CA VAL A 212 11.98 7.51 4.65
C VAL A 212 11.89 5.98 4.78
N SER A 213 12.88 5.34 5.39
CA SER A 213 13.00 3.87 5.41
C SER A 213 13.71 3.30 6.65
N MET A 214 13.70 1.97 6.76
CA MET A 214 14.26 1.24 7.90
C MET A 214 15.72 1.63 8.23
N GLY A 215 15.99 1.83 9.52
CA GLY A 215 17.29 2.25 10.05
C GLY A 215 17.52 3.76 10.04
N GLN A 216 16.56 4.56 9.60
CA GLN A 216 16.58 6.01 9.75
C GLN A 216 16.10 6.42 11.15
N HIS A 217 16.66 7.51 11.67
CA HIS A 217 16.36 8.05 13.00
C HIS A 217 16.32 9.58 12.93
N ASP A 218 15.14 10.17 12.78
CA ASP A 218 14.94 11.62 12.68
C ASP A 218 13.47 12.06 12.83
N GLU A 219 13.24 13.36 12.69
CA GLU A 219 11.93 14.01 12.73
C GLU A 219 10.98 13.56 11.61
N CYS A 220 11.52 13.16 10.45
CA CYS A 220 10.71 12.67 9.33
C CYS A 220 10.14 11.28 9.64
N VAL A 221 10.94 10.41 10.29
CA VAL A 221 10.44 9.13 10.81
C VAL A 221 9.35 9.36 11.85
N ARG A 222 9.57 10.29 12.79
CA ARG A 222 8.58 10.61 13.82
C ARG A 222 7.26 11.05 13.20
N GLU A 223 7.28 11.90 12.19
CA GLU A 223 6.07 12.31 11.48
C GLU A 223 5.38 11.14 10.77
N ALA A 224 6.12 10.24 10.12
CA ALA A 224 5.55 9.05 9.50
C ALA A 224 4.83 8.17 10.54
N GLN A 225 5.44 7.95 11.71
CA GLN A 225 4.83 7.21 12.82
C GLN A 225 3.58 7.93 13.37
N LEU A 226 3.61 9.26 13.50
CA LEU A 226 2.45 10.07 13.91
C LEU A 226 1.29 9.97 12.92
N LEU A 227 1.56 9.97 11.62
CA LEU A 227 0.55 9.80 10.56
C LEU A 227 -0.06 8.39 10.60
N LEU A 228 0.76 7.36 10.77
CA LEU A 228 0.27 5.97 10.93
C LEU A 228 -0.61 5.83 12.18
N ARG A 229 -0.19 6.41 13.31
CA ARG A 229 -0.96 6.40 14.56
C ARG A 229 -2.30 7.13 14.41
N ARG A 230 -2.32 8.29 13.74
CA ARG A 230 -3.56 9.03 13.42
C ARG A 230 -4.52 8.21 12.56
N ARG A 231 -4.02 7.25 11.79
CA ARG A 231 -4.80 6.32 10.96
C ARG A 231 -5.27 5.08 11.72
N GLY A 232 -5.00 4.97 13.03
CA GLY A 232 -5.44 3.87 13.87
C GLY A 232 -4.39 2.78 14.11
N ALA A 233 -3.14 2.97 13.65
CA ALA A 233 -2.09 2.00 13.94
C ALA A 233 -1.70 2.00 15.42
N THR A 234 -1.69 0.82 16.04
CA THR A 234 -0.98 0.59 17.30
C THR A 234 0.52 0.57 17.02
N ILE A 235 1.21 1.66 17.38
CA ILE A 235 2.65 1.84 17.15
C ILE A 235 3.27 2.83 18.16
N GLY A 236 4.52 2.59 18.56
CA GLY A 236 5.37 3.57 19.23
C GLY A 236 5.74 4.76 18.33
N VAL A 237 5.95 5.94 18.93
CA VAL A 237 6.42 7.14 18.22
C VAL A 237 7.73 7.60 18.86
N ASP A 238 8.83 7.05 18.37
CA ASP A 238 10.18 7.22 18.91
C ASP A 238 11.15 7.90 17.91
N GLY A 239 10.66 8.21 16.70
CA GLY A 239 11.49 8.77 15.63
C GLY A 239 12.50 7.79 15.04
N SER A 240 12.39 6.49 15.34
CA SER A 240 13.29 5.43 14.88
C SER A 240 12.57 4.44 13.98
N PHE A 241 13.02 4.28 12.74
CA PHE A 241 12.37 3.42 11.77
C PHE A 241 12.84 1.98 11.98
N GLY A 242 12.26 1.32 12.97
CA GLY A 242 12.51 -0.07 13.31
C GLY A 242 11.55 -1.07 12.63
N PRO A 243 11.63 -2.36 13.01
CA PRO A 243 10.76 -3.41 12.50
C PRO A 243 9.27 -3.14 12.69
N GLU A 244 8.87 -2.53 13.81
CA GLU A 244 7.46 -2.17 14.06
C GLU A 244 6.96 -1.13 13.04
N THR A 245 7.73 -0.07 12.80
CA THR A 245 7.40 0.94 11.79
C THR A 245 7.32 0.33 10.40
N LEU A 246 8.26 -0.56 10.05
CA LEU A 246 8.24 -1.30 8.78
C LEU A 246 6.93 -2.08 8.59
N ARG A 247 6.48 -2.81 9.62
CA ARG A 247 5.22 -3.57 9.56
C ARG A 247 4.03 -2.66 9.30
N ARG A 248 3.92 -1.55 10.04
CA ARG A 248 2.80 -0.61 9.90
C ARG A 248 2.80 0.13 8.58
N VAL A 249 3.96 0.54 8.07
CA VAL A 249 4.08 1.11 6.72
C VAL A 249 3.64 0.09 5.68
N THR A 250 4.11 -1.15 5.78
CA THR A 250 3.76 -2.20 4.81
C THR A 250 2.27 -2.50 4.83
N ALA A 251 1.66 -2.62 6.02
CA ALA A 251 0.21 -2.81 6.18
C ALA A 251 -0.57 -1.64 5.59
N PHE A 252 -0.15 -0.39 5.88
CA PHE A 252 -0.76 0.80 5.32
C PHE A 252 -0.72 0.82 3.80
N GLN A 253 0.41 0.46 3.20
CA GLN A 253 0.56 0.40 1.74
C GLN A 253 -0.37 -0.63 1.11
N VAL A 254 -0.49 -1.83 1.70
CA VAL A 254 -1.45 -2.84 1.23
C VAL A 254 -2.88 -2.29 1.25
N LEU A 255 -3.29 -1.69 2.37
CA LEU A 255 -4.65 -1.15 2.54
C LEU A 255 -4.92 0.09 1.68
N ALA A 256 -3.86 0.83 1.33
CA ALA A 256 -3.92 1.98 0.43
C ALA A 256 -3.86 1.59 -1.06
N GLY A 257 -3.68 0.32 -1.41
CA GLY A 257 -3.51 -0.12 -2.79
C GLY A 257 -2.19 0.35 -3.42
N ILE A 258 -1.16 0.58 -2.61
CA ILE A 258 0.17 1.01 -3.04
C ILE A 258 1.13 -0.19 -2.94
N SER A 259 2.21 -0.19 -3.73
CA SER A 259 3.26 -1.19 -3.64
C SER A 259 3.73 -1.36 -2.18
N PRO A 260 3.57 -2.54 -1.55
CA PRO A 260 3.87 -2.74 -0.14
C PRO A 260 5.36 -3.02 0.06
N ASN A 261 6.20 -2.07 -0.32
CA ASN A 261 7.67 -2.20 -0.26
C ASN A 261 8.26 -1.84 1.11
N GLY A 262 7.45 -1.34 2.05
CA GLY A 262 7.89 -0.94 3.39
C GLY A 262 8.60 0.42 3.43
N VAL A 263 8.57 1.16 2.33
CA VAL A 263 9.29 2.42 2.12
C VAL A 263 8.30 3.59 2.07
N VAL A 264 8.60 4.67 2.81
CA VAL A 264 7.84 5.91 2.79
C VAL A 264 8.42 6.87 1.73
N ALA A 265 8.20 6.54 0.46
CA ALA A 265 8.45 7.40 -0.71
C ALA A 265 7.21 8.25 -1.06
N ASP A 266 7.28 9.08 -2.09
CA ASP A 266 6.23 10.04 -2.46
C ASP A 266 4.80 9.48 -2.53
N PRO A 267 4.52 8.31 -3.16
CA PRO A 267 3.18 7.72 -3.14
C PRO A 267 2.68 7.43 -1.71
N THR A 268 3.55 6.86 -0.87
CA THR A 268 3.25 6.56 0.53
C THR A 268 3.10 7.84 1.35
N LYS A 269 3.99 8.84 1.17
CA LYS A 269 3.91 10.15 1.85
C LYS A 269 2.58 10.82 1.55
N LYS A 270 2.20 10.91 0.27
CA LYS A 270 0.93 11.48 -0.18
C LYS A 270 -0.24 10.77 0.47
N ALA A 271 -0.27 9.44 0.41
CA ALA A 271 -1.33 8.66 1.03
C ALA A 271 -1.37 8.84 2.56
N LEU A 272 -0.24 8.93 3.25
CA LEU A 272 -0.20 9.18 4.70
C LEU A 272 -0.86 10.51 5.08
N TYR A 273 -0.78 11.55 4.25
CA TYR A 273 -1.49 12.81 4.50
C TYR A 273 -2.94 12.82 4.03
N GLU A 274 -3.24 12.20 2.89
CA GLU A 274 -4.47 12.48 2.15
C GLU A 274 -5.50 11.34 2.18
N SER A 275 -5.08 10.09 2.39
CA SER A 275 -5.99 8.94 2.29
C SER A 275 -6.95 8.82 3.48
N LYS A 276 -8.02 8.06 3.30
CA LYS A 276 -8.96 7.69 4.38
C LYS A 276 -8.73 6.27 4.91
N VAL A 277 -7.60 5.66 4.54
CA VAL A 277 -7.24 4.30 4.93
C VAL A 277 -7.20 4.20 6.45
N ARG A 278 -7.68 3.09 7.00
CA ARG A 278 -7.75 2.84 8.44
C ARG A 278 -6.89 1.63 8.78
N LEU A 279 -6.14 1.73 9.87
CA LEU A 279 -5.27 0.70 10.42
C LEU A 279 -5.80 0.11 11.73
N ASP A 280 -6.92 0.63 12.24
CA ASP A 280 -7.65 -0.06 13.29
C ASP A 280 -8.17 -1.41 12.80
N THR A 281 -8.01 -2.42 13.66
CA THR A 281 -8.40 -3.80 13.40
C THR A 281 -8.90 -4.42 14.71
N TRP A 282 -9.17 -5.72 14.71
CA TRP A 282 -9.68 -6.42 15.89
C TRP A 282 -8.70 -6.35 17.06
N SER A 283 -9.23 -6.23 18.28
CA SER A 283 -8.42 -6.36 19.49
C SER A 283 -7.97 -7.82 19.68
N PRO A 284 -6.88 -8.06 20.43
CA PRO A 284 -6.45 -9.41 20.76
C PRO A 284 -7.56 -10.27 21.38
N GLU A 285 -8.45 -9.68 22.19
CA GLU A 285 -9.58 -10.36 22.84
C GLU A 285 -10.58 -10.88 21.80
N LYS A 286 -10.97 -10.02 20.85
CA LYS A 286 -11.87 -10.41 19.76
C LYS A 286 -11.23 -11.46 18.85
N VAL A 287 -9.93 -11.36 18.59
CA VAL A 287 -9.18 -12.38 17.85
C VAL A 287 -9.22 -13.73 18.57
N ARG A 288 -8.98 -13.77 19.89
CA ARG A 288 -9.05 -15.00 20.70
C ARG A 288 -10.42 -15.64 20.64
N GLU A 289 -11.47 -14.85 20.85
CA GLU A 289 -12.86 -15.31 20.77
C GLU A 289 -13.14 -15.95 19.42
N ARG A 290 -12.82 -15.24 18.33
CA ARG A 290 -13.10 -15.73 16.99
C ARG A 290 -12.29 -16.98 16.62
N ILE A 291 -11.03 -17.07 17.04
CA ILE A 291 -10.23 -18.29 16.82
C ILE A 291 -10.86 -19.49 17.51
N ARG A 292 -11.34 -19.34 18.75
CA ARG A 292 -11.98 -20.45 19.49
C ARG A 292 -13.27 -20.92 18.83
N GLU A 293 -14.04 -20.00 18.26
CA GLU A 293 -15.25 -20.34 17.49
C GLU A 293 -14.94 -21.13 16.22
N VAL A 294 -13.84 -20.81 15.52
CA VAL A 294 -13.46 -21.46 14.26
C VAL A 294 -12.71 -22.78 14.48
N PHE A 295 -11.89 -22.86 15.52
CA PHE A 295 -11.07 -24.03 15.86
C PHE A 295 -11.69 -24.81 17.03
N THR A 296 -12.92 -25.29 16.85
CA THR A 296 -13.65 -26.01 17.91
C THR A 296 -12.93 -27.26 18.45
N GLU A 297 -12.10 -27.90 17.64
CA GLU A 297 -11.42 -29.15 18.01
C GLU A 297 -10.04 -28.94 18.65
N ALA A 298 -9.45 -27.75 18.49
CA ALA A 298 -8.15 -27.39 19.07
C ALA A 298 -8.08 -25.88 19.38
N PRO A 299 -9.01 -25.34 20.20
CA PRO A 299 -9.22 -23.90 20.32
C PRO A 299 -8.04 -23.18 20.99
N ASP A 300 -7.54 -23.71 22.10
CA ASP A 300 -6.45 -23.08 22.85
C ASP A 300 -5.11 -23.21 22.13
N ASP A 301 -4.84 -24.34 21.48
CA ASP A 301 -3.66 -24.50 20.63
C ASP A 301 -3.68 -23.50 19.47
N ALA A 302 -4.82 -23.33 18.78
CA ALA A 302 -4.93 -22.37 17.69
C ALA A 302 -4.70 -20.93 18.15
N VAL A 303 -5.24 -20.54 19.31
CA VAL A 303 -4.98 -19.23 19.93
C VAL A 303 -3.49 -19.08 20.23
N ALA A 304 -2.86 -20.08 20.83
CA ALA A 304 -1.45 -20.02 21.21
C ALA A 304 -0.51 -20.00 19.99
N ILE A 305 -0.87 -20.66 18.89
CA ILE A 305 -0.17 -20.53 17.61
C ILE A 305 -0.28 -19.10 17.08
N ALA A 306 -1.48 -18.52 17.01
CA ALA A 306 -1.67 -17.15 16.51
C ALA A 306 -0.93 -16.11 17.38
N ASP A 307 -0.95 -16.28 18.70
CA ASP A 307 -0.22 -15.43 19.64
C ASP A 307 1.31 -15.53 19.45
N CYS A 308 1.84 -16.75 19.34
CA CYS A 308 3.26 -16.98 19.05
C CYS A 308 3.69 -16.39 17.69
N GLN A 309 2.82 -16.44 16.69
CA GLN A 309 3.13 -16.01 15.33
C GLN A 309 3.02 -14.49 15.13
N SER A 310 2.08 -13.84 15.81
CA SER A 310 1.71 -12.45 15.50
C SER A 310 1.44 -11.58 16.72
N PHE A 311 1.50 -12.12 17.95
CA PHE A 311 0.99 -11.46 19.15
C PHE A 311 -0.49 -11.07 19.02
N LEU A 312 -1.25 -11.89 18.29
CA LEU A 312 -2.66 -11.67 17.96
C LEU A 312 -2.93 -10.34 17.22
N ASP A 313 -1.94 -9.82 16.49
CA ASP A 313 -2.05 -8.61 15.69
C ASP A 313 -2.37 -8.95 14.22
N PRO A 314 -3.57 -8.62 13.71
CA PRO A 314 -3.94 -8.87 12.31
C PRO A 314 -3.03 -8.19 11.29
N LEU A 315 -2.33 -7.11 11.69
CA LEU A 315 -1.42 -6.36 10.83
C LEU A 315 0.05 -6.75 11.03
N HIS A 316 0.32 -7.92 11.63
CA HIS A 316 1.67 -8.45 11.78
C HIS A 316 2.20 -8.99 10.45
N ILE A 317 3.29 -8.43 9.96
CA ILE A 317 3.92 -8.83 8.69
C ILE A 317 5.38 -9.17 8.97
N LEU A 318 5.86 -10.32 8.51
CA LEU A 318 7.27 -10.69 8.63
C LEU A 318 7.90 -10.84 7.23
N PRO A 319 8.93 -10.04 6.90
CA PRO A 319 9.73 -10.29 5.72
C PRO A 319 10.64 -11.49 5.92
N ASN A 320 10.74 -12.32 4.89
CA ASN A 320 11.66 -13.45 4.84
C ASN A 320 12.94 -13.06 4.07
N THR A 321 14.03 -13.75 4.34
CA THR A 321 15.34 -13.52 3.68
C THR A 321 15.32 -13.80 2.17
N ASN A 322 14.37 -14.63 1.71
CA ASN A 322 14.15 -14.93 0.30
C ASN A 322 13.29 -13.87 -0.43
N GLY A 323 12.88 -12.78 0.24
CA GLY A 323 12.07 -11.70 -0.34
C GLY A 323 10.56 -11.94 -0.31
N SER A 324 10.12 -13.15 0.06
CA SER A 324 8.72 -13.39 0.39
C SER A 324 8.35 -12.81 1.75
N ARG A 325 7.05 -12.79 2.06
CA ARG A 325 6.52 -12.37 3.34
C ARG A 325 5.55 -13.38 3.92
N ASN A 326 5.35 -13.26 5.22
CA ASN A 326 4.31 -13.91 5.98
C ASN A 326 3.33 -12.85 6.51
N TRP A 327 2.04 -13.19 6.50
CA TRP A 327 0.96 -12.21 6.64
C TRP A 327 -0.03 -12.56 7.75
N GLY A 328 -0.31 -11.56 8.59
CA GLY A 328 -1.41 -11.54 9.56
C GLY A 328 -1.27 -12.55 10.70
N LEU A 329 -2.41 -12.89 11.30
CA LEU A 329 -2.51 -13.64 12.56
C LEU A 329 -1.74 -14.97 12.55
N PHE A 330 -1.91 -15.73 11.48
CA PHE A 330 -1.26 -17.03 11.30
C PHE A 330 -0.07 -16.96 10.34
N GLN A 331 0.52 -15.79 10.11
CA GLN A 331 1.76 -15.66 9.32
C GLN A 331 1.72 -16.46 8.00
N ILE A 332 0.61 -16.37 7.27
CA ILE A 332 0.40 -17.13 6.02
C ILE A 332 1.42 -16.64 5.00
N SER A 333 2.25 -17.53 4.46
CA SER A 333 3.30 -17.14 3.51
C SER A 333 2.74 -16.74 2.15
N ASP A 334 3.49 -15.94 1.37
CA ASP A 334 3.13 -15.61 -0.02
C ASP A 334 2.83 -16.84 -0.88
N THR A 335 3.55 -17.95 -0.65
CA THR A 335 3.32 -19.21 -1.36
C THR A 335 1.95 -19.80 -1.00
N ARG A 336 1.65 -19.91 0.30
CA ARG A 336 0.34 -20.40 0.75
C ARG A 336 -0.80 -19.47 0.35
N LEU A 337 -0.58 -18.15 0.32
CA LEU A 337 -1.58 -17.20 -0.19
C LEU A 337 -1.96 -17.51 -1.64
N ARG A 338 -0.98 -17.78 -2.51
CA ARG A 338 -1.26 -18.15 -3.92
C ARG A 338 -2.07 -19.44 -4.01
N GLU A 339 -1.67 -20.48 -3.28
CA GLU A 339 -2.42 -21.75 -3.23
C GLU A 339 -3.86 -21.57 -2.76
N LEU A 340 -4.08 -20.65 -1.81
CA LEU A 340 -5.39 -20.34 -1.24
C LEU A 340 -6.17 -19.28 -2.03
N LYS A 341 -5.68 -18.85 -3.21
CA LYS A 341 -6.27 -17.75 -4.03
C LYS A 341 -6.49 -16.46 -3.20
N GLY A 342 -5.59 -16.22 -2.25
CA GLY A 342 -5.55 -15.04 -1.39
C GLY A 342 -4.77 -13.89 -2.01
N THR A 343 -4.85 -12.74 -1.36
CA THR A 343 -4.03 -11.56 -1.65
C THR A 343 -3.48 -11.01 -0.33
N PRO A 344 -2.43 -10.17 -0.36
CA PRO A 344 -1.99 -9.48 0.85
C PRO A 344 -3.11 -8.73 1.57
N LEU A 345 -4.02 -8.10 0.81
CA LEU A 345 -5.19 -7.41 1.37
C LEU A 345 -6.10 -8.37 2.14
N LYS A 346 -6.45 -9.53 1.54
CA LYS A 346 -7.23 -10.57 2.23
C LYS A 346 -6.49 -11.15 3.43
N ALA A 347 -5.17 -11.27 3.35
CA ALA A 347 -4.37 -11.82 4.45
C ALA A 347 -4.31 -10.90 5.68
N LEU A 348 -4.51 -9.59 5.50
CA LEU A 348 -4.61 -8.62 6.60
C LEU A 348 -6.04 -8.49 7.17
N ASP A 349 -7.04 -9.07 6.49
CA ASP A 349 -8.38 -9.22 7.07
C ASP A 349 -8.34 -10.37 8.10
N PRO A 350 -8.64 -10.10 9.39
CA PRO A 350 -8.50 -11.10 10.45
C PRO A 350 -9.42 -12.31 10.25
N GLU A 351 -10.65 -12.10 9.77
CA GLU A 351 -11.59 -13.20 9.52
C GLU A 351 -11.05 -14.12 8.42
N TRP A 352 -10.67 -13.56 7.28
CA TRP A 352 -10.12 -14.34 6.18
C TRP A 352 -8.84 -15.08 6.59
N ASN A 353 -7.95 -14.45 7.36
CA ASN A 353 -6.71 -15.06 7.84
C ASN A 353 -6.98 -16.26 8.76
N ILE A 354 -7.92 -16.13 9.71
CA ILE A 354 -8.35 -17.22 10.60
C ILE A 354 -8.94 -18.37 9.79
N GLN A 355 -9.82 -18.08 8.83
CA GLN A 355 -10.42 -19.10 7.96
C GLN A 355 -9.38 -19.78 7.04
N ALA A 356 -8.39 -19.02 6.55
CA ALA A 356 -7.29 -19.56 5.78
C ALA A 356 -6.46 -20.55 6.60
N ALA A 357 -6.13 -20.19 7.85
CA ALA A 357 -5.45 -21.08 8.77
C ALA A 357 -6.27 -22.34 9.06
N LYS A 358 -7.60 -22.22 9.25
CA LYS A 358 -8.48 -23.39 9.45
C LYS A 358 -8.49 -24.32 8.24
N ARG A 359 -8.47 -23.78 7.01
CA ARG A 359 -8.38 -24.59 5.79
C ARG A 359 -7.06 -25.35 5.69
N LEU A 360 -5.94 -24.73 6.08
CA LEU A 360 -4.64 -25.40 6.13
C LEU A 360 -4.64 -26.51 7.19
N TRP A 361 -5.07 -26.19 8.40
CA TRP A 361 -5.18 -27.14 9.50
C TRP A 361 -6.09 -28.34 9.16
N ASN A 362 -7.21 -28.12 8.46
CA ASN A 362 -8.13 -29.20 8.06
C ASN A 362 -7.53 -30.23 7.09
N ARG A 363 -6.41 -29.94 6.41
CA ARG A 363 -5.77 -30.88 5.48
C ARG A 363 -5.19 -32.10 6.20
N GLU A 364 -4.53 -31.85 7.32
CA GLU A 364 -3.79 -32.88 8.07
C GLU A 364 -4.26 -33.00 9.53
N ARG A 365 -5.23 -32.16 9.92
CA ARG A 365 -5.79 -32.06 11.28
C ARG A 365 -4.73 -31.71 12.32
N ASP A 366 -3.72 -30.93 11.92
CA ASP A 366 -2.61 -30.51 12.77
C ASP A 366 -2.05 -29.13 12.39
N PHE A 367 -1.06 -28.67 13.15
CA PHE A 367 -0.41 -27.36 12.97
C PHE A 367 0.97 -27.46 12.28
N HIS A 368 1.18 -28.41 11.36
CA HIS A 368 2.49 -28.60 10.71
C HIS A 368 2.96 -27.38 9.90
N ASP A 369 2.04 -26.56 9.38
CA ASP A 369 2.35 -25.28 8.72
C ASP A 369 2.97 -24.24 9.69
N TRP A 370 2.90 -24.47 11.01
CA TRP A 370 3.47 -23.62 12.06
C TRP A 370 4.40 -24.40 13.01
N PRO A 371 5.47 -25.02 12.50
CA PRO A 371 6.24 -26.02 13.24
C PRO A 371 6.99 -25.44 14.44
N HIS A 372 7.44 -24.18 14.36
CA HIS A 372 8.18 -23.53 15.44
C HIS A 372 7.31 -23.29 16.68
N CYS A 373 6.11 -22.76 16.49
CA CYS A 373 5.17 -22.50 17.58
C CYS A 373 4.55 -23.80 18.11
N SER A 374 4.17 -24.73 17.21
CA SER A 374 3.58 -26.02 17.63
C SER A 374 4.51 -26.83 18.54
N ARG A 375 5.81 -26.88 18.23
CA ARG A 375 6.79 -27.58 19.07
C ARG A 375 6.97 -26.92 20.43
N ALA A 376 6.93 -25.59 20.51
CA ALA A 376 7.02 -24.88 21.78
C ALA A 376 5.83 -25.23 22.69
N LEU A 377 4.62 -25.28 22.15
CA LEU A 377 3.42 -25.69 22.89
C LEU A 377 3.49 -27.13 23.38
N LYS A 378 3.90 -28.08 22.51
CA LYS A 378 4.08 -29.49 22.88
C LYS A 378 5.14 -29.68 23.97
N SER A 379 6.18 -28.85 24.00
CA SER A 379 7.24 -28.90 25.01
C SER A 379 6.82 -28.27 26.35
N ALA A 380 5.82 -27.38 26.33
CA ALA A 380 5.30 -26.69 27.52
C ALA A 380 4.16 -27.45 28.22
N ALA A 381 3.56 -28.46 27.57
CA ALA A 381 2.60 -29.35 28.21
C ALA A 381 3.29 -30.12 29.35
N PRO A 382 2.79 -30.06 30.60
CA PRO A 382 3.42 -30.79 31.70
C PRO A 382 3.43 -32.28 31.38
N THR A 383 4.60 -32.90 31.53
CA THR A 383 4.76 -34.35 31.42
C THR A 383 3.79 -34.98 32.39
N ALA A 384 2.74 -35.63 31.86
CA ALA A 384 1.72 -36.27 32.69
C ALA A 384 2.41 -37.15 33.73
N ALA A 385 2.03 -36.91 34.99
CA ALA A 385 2.62 -37.49 36.19
C ALA A 385 3.00 -38.96 35.98
N ALA A 386 4.29 -39.26 36.10
CA ALA A 386 4.74 -40.60 36.40
C ALA A 386 4.12 -40.99 37.75
N SER A 387 3.02 -41.71 37.70
CA SER A 387 2.33 -42.29 38.83
C SER A 387 3.25 -43.27 39.54
N SER A 388 3.98 -42.77 40.54
CA SER A 388 4.65 -43.58 41.53
C SER A 388 3.58 -44.27 42.37
N THR A 389 3.34 -45.54 42.09
CA THR A 389 2.59 -46.42 42.99
C THR A 389 3.60 -47.04 43.96
N PRO A 390 3.55 -46.77 45.27
CA PRO A 390 4.40 -47.48 46.21
C PRO A 390 3.82 -48.87 46.48
N ARG A 391 4.66 -49.90 46.38
CA ARG A 391 4.47 -51.20 47.03
C ARG A 391 5.69 -51.52 47.86
#